data_AF-A0A3B3SXK0-F1
#
_entry.id   AF-A0A3B3SXK0-F1
#
_cell.length_a   1.000
_cell.length_b   1.000
_cell.length_c   1.000
_cell.angle_alpha   90.00
_cell.angle_beta   90.00
_cell.angle_gamma   90.00
#
_symmetry.space_group_name_H-M   'P 1'
#
loop_
_entity.id
_entity.type
_entity.pdbx_description
1 polymer ?
#
loop_
_entity_poly.entity_id
_entity_poly.type
_entity_poly.pdbx_seq_one_letter_code
_entity_poly.pdbx_strand_id
1 'polypeptide(L)'
;MGRGQKLLLVLMSIFLSQLGGTRGEEIVKSYYTSYYDVACSDDCEKRGYDYYWCNTKKGWDYCSPFPDVTYKNEPCQSGHSCDTHSNSYTCKTASGWDYCGLINPDECRYDTSSRKRRQLNNAKLICTRTDRSNKIETRFYAEPAPTAIIDGSEWKYEIVNIISRWDNSYLVNQARSQLITTENLRIDLQGLCVRNNQRYYNLQIQVNRPRQSGTSTTVAQVLIPQNADVPSRYIRRAFTESLNLQARVSVEGNQ
;
A
#
# COMPACT_ATOMS: atom_id res chain seq x y z
N MET A 1 -21.12 35.01 -66.82
CA MET A 1 -22.53 35.12 -66.37
C MET A 1 -23.13 33.73 -66.29
N GLY A 2 -23.74 33.38 -65.14
CA GLY A 2 -24.57 32.17 -64.94
C GLY A 2 -23.77 30.91 -64.57
N ARG A 3 -23.69 30.50 -63.29
CA ARG A 3 -24.70 29.80 -62.45
C ARG A 3 -24.62 28.27 -62.60
N GLY A 4 -24.48 27.58 -61.47
CA GLY A 4 -25.14 26.29 -61.29
C GLY A 4 -24.28 25.18 -60.70
N GLN A 5 -24.18 25.17 -59.37
CA GLN A 5 -23.77 24.03 -58.56
C GLN A 5 -24.50 22.74 -58.98
N LYS A 6 -23.79 21.60 -59.00
CA LYS A 6 -24.39 20.31 -58.67
C LYS A 6 -23.34 19.33 -58.13
N LEU A 7 -23.62 18.94 -56.90
CA LEU A 7 -23.41 17.62 -56.29
C LEU A 7 -21.99 17.21 -55.86
N LEU A 8 -21.85 17.26 -54.53
CA LEU A 8 -20.77 16.81 -53.68
C LEU A 8 -20.96 15.32 -53.35
N LEU A 9 -19.83 14.62 -53.20
CA LEU A 9 -19.60 13.36 -52.46
C LEU A 9 -20.14 12.04 -53.04
N VAL A 10 -19.25 11.21 -53.59
CA VAL A 10 -18.88 9.89 -53.01
C VAL A 10 -17.45 9.52 -53.47
N LEU A 11 -16.69 8.86 -52.58
CA LEU A 11 -15.48 8.06 -52.82
C LEU A 11 -14.12 8.79 -52.86
N MET A 12 -13.55 9.03 -51.68
CA MET A 12 -12.09 9.05 -51.50
C MET A 12 -11.68 7.78 -50.75
N SER A 13 -11.15 6.83 -51.52
CA SER A 13 -10.55 5.59 -51.04
C SER A 13 -9.14 5.85 -50.49
N ILE A 14 -8.96 5.54 -49.20
CA ILE A 14 -7.89 4.72 -48.59
C ILE A 14 -6.50 4.74 -49.29
N PHE A 15 -5.44 5.17 -48.59
CA PHE A 15 -4.34 4.29 -48.13
C PHE A 15 -3.27 5.03 -47.30
N LEU A 16 -3.13 4.54 -46.05
CA LEU A 16 -2.01 4.52 -45.10
C LEU A 16 -0.98 5.67 -45.03
N SER A 17 -0.84 6.21 -43.81
CA SER A 17 0.42 6.08 -43.05
C SER A 17 0.11 6.10 -41.56
N GLN A 18 0.51 5.01 -40.91
CA GLN A 18 0.46 4.80 -39.48
C GLN A 18 1.31 5.86 -38.78
N LEU A 19 0.69 6.75 -38.01
CA LEU A 19 1.30 7.30 -36.81
C LEU A 19 0.50 6.76 -35.65
N GLY A 20 0.88 5.54 -35.24
CA GLY A 20 0.53 5.02 -33.93
C GLY A 20 1.12 5.98 -32.90
N GLY A 21 0.30 6.92 -32.44
CA GLY A 21 0.60 7.69 -31.24
C GLY A 21 0.72 6.69 -30.11
N THR A 22 1.96 6.44 -29.67
CA THR A 22 2.24 5.80 -28.39
C THR A 22 1.51 6.61 -27.34
N ARG A 23 0.35 6.13 -26.88
CA ARG A 23 -0.20 6.57 -25.60
C ARG A 23 0.91 6.31 -24.60
N GLY A 24 1.53 7.40 -24.13
CA GLY A 24 2.52 7.35 -23.08
C GLY A 24 1.96 6.49 -21.96
N GLU A 25 2.67 5.42 -21.67
CA GLU A 25 2.47 4.60 -20.49
C GLU A 25 2.50 5.55 -19.29
N GLU A 26 1.33 5.77 -18.70
CA GLU A 26 1.18 6.64 -17.55
C GLU A 26 1.99 6.01 -16.41
N ILE A 27 3.16 6.59 -16.13
CA ILE A 27 4.02 6.15 -15.03
C ILE A 27 3.19 6.27 -13.76
N VAL A 28 2.78 5.15 -13.20
CA VAL A 28 2.13 5.05 -11.89
C VAL A 28 3.16 5.48 -10.85
N LYS A 29 3.27 6.78 -10.60
CA LYS A 29 4.20 7.42 -9.65
C LYS A 29 3.78 7.01 -8.24
N SER A 30 4.55 6.20 -7.53
CA SER A 30 4.17 5.71 -6.19
C SER A 30 4.75 6.54 -5.03
N TYR A 31 5.92 7.14 -5.22
CA TYR A 31 6.63 7.90 -4.19
C TYR A 31 7.17 9.20 -4.78
N TYR A 32 7.11 10.28 -4.02
CA TYR A 32 7.79 11.54 -4.27
C TYR A 32 8.79 11.79 -3.15
N THR A 33 9.93 12.34 -3.55
CA THR A 33 11.06 12.44 -2.68
C THR A 33 11.00 13.65 -1.76
N SER A 34 11.65 13.53 -0.61
CA SER A 34 11.48 14.46 0.50
C SER A 34 12.17 15.81 0.29
N TYR A 35 13.27 15.85 -0.47
CA TYR A 35 14.06 17.06 -0.67
C TYR A 35 13.69 17.79 -1.96
N TYR A 36 13.65 17.06 -3.08
CA TYR A 36 13.40 17.64 -4.40
C TYR A 36 11.93 17.68 -4.82
N ASP A 37 11.04 17.03 -4.06
CA ASP A 37 9.62 16.83 -4.41
C ASP A 37 9.44 16.32 -5.84
N VAL A 38 10.20 15.26 -6.18
CA VAL A 38 10.15 14.63 -7.50
C VAL A 38 9.76 13.17 -7.37
N ALA A 39 9.04 12.67 -8.38
CA ALA A 39 8.64 11.28 -8.41
C ALA A 39 9.85 10.34 -8.51
N CYS A 40 9.83 9.28 -7.71
CA CYS A 40 10.75 8.16 -7.83
C CYS A 40 10.58 7.46 -9.18
N SER A 41 11.70 7.07 -9.80
CA SER A 41 11.74 6.23 -11.00
C SER A 41 11.79 4.74 -10.66
N ASP A 42 12.24 4.36 -9.46
CA ASP A 42 12.25 3.00 -8.92
C ASP A 42 11.59 2.92 -7.53
N ASP A 43 11.66 1.76 -6.88
CA ASP A 43 10.99 1.52 -5.60
C ASP A 43 11.69 2.26 -4.43
N CYS A 44 10.90 2.69 -3.45
CA CYS A 44 11.40 3.33 -2.24
C CYS A 44 11.96 2.29 -1.26
N GLU A 45 13.29 2.17 -1.18
CA GLU A 45 13.95 1.05 -0.52
C GLU A 45 15.25 1.45 0.19
N LYS A 46 15.69 0.63 1.14
CA LYS A 46 16.91 0.85 1.92
C LYS A 46 18.20 0.61 1.15
N ARG A 47 18.24 -0.35 0.21
CA ARG A 47 19.44 -0.72 -0.58
C ARG A 47 20.72 -0.88 0.26
N GLY A 48 20.60 -1.46 1.47
CA GLY A 48 21.71 -1.67 2.40
C GLY A 48 21.99 -0.53 3.39
N TYR A 49 21.23 0.56 3.33
CA TYR A 49 21.31 1.70 4.26
C TYR A 49 20.23 1.63 5.34
N ASP A 50 20.32 2.49 6.35
CA ASP A 50 19.30 2.61 7.39
C ASP A 50 18.10 3.51 6.98
N TYR A 51 18.24 4.27 5.89
CA TYR A 51 17.22 5.14 5.32
C TYR A 51 16.66 4.64 3.97
N TYR A 52 15.46 5.10 3.63
CA TYR A 52 14.77 4.82 2.37
C TYR A 52 15.00 5.94 1.35
N TRP A 53 15.22 5.54 0.11
CA TRP A 53 15.59 6.43 -0.98
C TRP A 53 15.22 5.79 -2.31
N CYS A 54 15.27 6.57 -3.38
CA CYS A 54 14.95 6.12 -4.74
C CYS A 54 15.72 6.97 -5.76
N ASN A 55 15.80 6.47 -6.98
CA ASN A 55 16.25 7.23 -8.13
C ASN A 55 15.17 8.22 -8.57
N THR A 56 15.60 9.35 -9.12
CA THR A 56 14.72 10.36 -9.70
C THR A 56 15.38 10.92 -10.95
N LYS A 57 14.62 11.73 -11.71
CA LYS A 57 15.18 12.49 -12.84
C LYS A 57 16.28 13.50 -12.44
N LYS A 58 16.42 13.82 -11.15
CA LYS A 58 17.43 14.73 -10.59
C LYS A 58 18.57 14.00 -9.88
N GLY A 59 18.59 12.66 -9.91
CA GLY A 59 19.51 11.82 -9.16
C GLY A 59 18.82 11.12 -7.98
N TRP A 60 19.61 10.63 -7.04
CA TRP A 60 19.10 9.94 -5.86
C TRP A 60 18.52 10.91 -4.83
N ASP A 61 17.39 10.56 -4.23
CA ASP A 61 16.77 11.35 -3.17
C ASP A 61 15.95 10.46 -2.21
N TYR A 62 15.69 10.97 -1.00
CA TYR A 62 15.01 10.26 0.08
C TYR A 62 13.52 10.11 -0.18
N CYS A 63 12.93 9.03 0.32
CA CYS A 63 11.50 8.78 0.21
C CYS A 63 11.01 8.05 1.46
N SER A 64 9.71 8.13 1.77
CA SER A 64 9.12 7.38 2.88
C SER A 64 8.56 6.04 2.38
N PRO A 65 8.79 4.94 3.11
CA PRO A 65 8.25 3.63 2.74
C PRO A 65 6.76 3.46 3.06
N PHE A 66 6.22 4.37 3.88
CA PHE A 66 4.87 4.28 4.43
C PHE A 66 4.32 5.70 4.76
N PRO A 67 3.01 5.95 4.76
CA PRO A 67 2.47 7.25 5.15
C PRO A 67 2.75 7.57 6.62
N ASP A 68 2.88 8.85 6.96
CA ASP A 68 3.12 9.32 8.33
C ASP A 68 4.35 8.70 9.02
N VAL A 69 5.35 8.34 8.21
CA VAL A 69 6.71 8.04 8.67
C VAL A 69 7.73 8.81 7.84
N THR A 70 8.89 9.06 8.44
CA THR A 70 10.00 9.74 7.77
C THR A 70 10.72 8.83 6.77
N TYR A 71 11.67 9.39 6.01
CA TYR A 71 12.55 8.58 5.16
C TYR A 71 13.44 7.61 5.96
N LYS A 72 13.60 7.81 7.26
CA LYS A 72 14.25 6.85 8.19
C LYS A 72 13.27 5.83 8.76
N ASN A 73 12.00 5.87 8.36
CA ASN A 73 10.92 5.04 8.89
C ASN A 73 10.67 5.28 10.39
N GLU A 74 10.90 6.51 10.85
CA GLU A 74 10.46 6.97 12.17
C GLU A 74 9.01 7.45 12.09
N PRO A 75 8.12 7.02 13.01
CA PRO A 75 6.73 7.47 13.02
C PRO A 75 6.58 8.93 13.45
N CYS A 76 5.69 9.64 12.76
CA CYS A 76 5.37 11.04 13.02
C CYS A 76 4.39 11.18 14.20
N GLN A 77 4.72 12.03 15.18
CA GLN A 77 3.93 12.30 16.38
C GLN A 77 2.48 12.68 16.06
N SER A 78 1.57 12.30 16.95
CA SER A 78 0.16 12.70 16.86
C SER A 78 0.02 14.23 16.77
N GLY A 79 -0.82 14.70 15.85
CA GLY A 79 -1.00 16.12 15.56
C GLY A 79 0.12 16.77 14.74
N HIS A 80 1.17 16.01 14.41
CA HIS A 80 2.32 16.44 13.61
C HIS A 80 2.64 15.40 12.53
N SER A 81 1.61 14.97 11.78
CA SER A 81 1.70 14.07 10.62
C SER A 81 2.56 14.67 9.50
N CYS A 82 2.88 13.87 8.48
CA CYS A 82 3.62 14.37 7.33
C CYS A 82 2.79 15.45 6.59
N ASP A 83 3.27 16.69 6.62
CA ASP A 83 2.64 17.82 5.95
C ASP A 83 3.70 18.84 5.48
N THR A 84 3.28 19.79 4.66
CA THR A 84 4.14 20.88 4.18
C THR A 84 4.31 21.92 5.28
N HIS A 85 5.48 21.93 5.90
CA HIS A 85 5.89 22.93 6.86
C HIS A 85 7.05 23.75 6.30
N SER A 86 6.91 25.08 6.24
CA SER A 86 8.00 25.99 5.84
C SER A 86 8.71 25.59 4.52
N ASN A 87 7.93 25.16 3.52
CA ASN A 87 8.41 24.68 2.20
C ASN A 87 9.12 23.33 2.20
N SER A 88 8.89 22.48 3.20
CA SER A 88 9.39 21.10 3.23
C SER A 88 8.32 20.14 3.70
N TYR A 89 8.23 18.97 3.06
CA TYR A 89 7.33 17.91 3.51
C TYR A 89 7.98 17.17 4.67
N THR A 90 7.55 17.50 5.89
CA THR A 90 8.22 17.09 7.14
C THR A 90 7.18 16.68 8.17
N CYS A 91 7.64 16.05 9.24
CA CYS A 91 6.83 15.78 10.41
C CYS A 91 7.69 15.85 11.67
N LYS A 92 7.05 15.88 12.83
CA LYS A 92 7.75 15.84 14.11
C LYS A 92 7.81 14.40 14.62
N THR A 93 8.98 13.88 14.92
CA THR A 93 9.20 12.57 15.56
C THR A 93 9.64 12.74 17.01
N ALA A 94 9.89 11.63 17.70
CA ALA A 94 10.54 11.67 19.02
C ALA A 94 11.95 12.27 18.97
N SER A 95 12.64 12.17 17.82
CA SER A 95 14.01 12.65 17.60
C SER A 95 14.08 14.12 17.16
N GLY A 96 12.95 14.73 16.79
CA GLY A 96 12.87 16.09 16.29
C GLY A 96 12.07 16.20 14.99
N TRP A 97 12.23 17.30 14.26
CA TRP A 97 11.65 17.42 12.92
C TRP A 97 12.49 16.63 11.92
N ASP A 98 11.82 15.86 11.06
CA ASP A 98 12.51 15.13 10.00
C ASP A 98 11.64 15.05 8.74
N TYR A 99 12.26 14.67 7.64
CA TYR A 99 11.66 14.70 6.32
C TYR A 99 10.76 13.49 6.03
N CYS A 100 9.65 13.74 5.34
CA CYS A 100 8.76 12.72 4.80
C CYS A 100 8.86 12.67 3.28
N GLY A 101 8.66 11.50 2.68
CA GLY A 101 8.32 11.38 1.27
C GLY A 101 6.82 11.30 1.10
N LEU A 102 6.29 12.03 0.11
CA LEU A 102 4.88 11.92 -0.27
C LEU A 102 4.66 10.56 -0.94
N ILE A 103 3.73 9.77 -0.42
CA ILE A 103 3.31 8.53 -1.07
C ILE A 103 2.08 8.86 -1.90
N ASN A 104 2.16 8.64 -3.21
CA ASN A 104 1.02 8.91 -4.07
C ASN A 104 -0.13 7.98 -3.66
N PRO A 105 -1.35 8.48 -3.43
CA PRO A 105 -2.52 7.61 -3.27
C PRO A 105 -2.68 6.60 -4.43
N ASP A 106 -2.28 6.98 -5.65
CA ASP A 106 -2.28 6.09 -6.82
C ASP A 106 -1.13 5.07 -6.84
N GLU A 107 -0.31 5.02 -5.79
CA GLU A 107 0.60 3.90 -5.55
C GLU A 107 -0.17 2.59 -5.74
N CYS A 108 -1.35 2.48 -5.15
CA CYS A 108 -2.25 1.37 -5.41
C CYS A 108 -3.14 1.68 -6.61
N ARG A 109 -3.15 0.78 -7.61
CA ARG A 109 -4.24 0.80 -8.59
C ARG A 109 -5.49 0.24 -7.94
N TYR A 110 -6.27 1.13 -7.33
CA TYR A 110 -7.49 0.76 -6.61
C TYR A 110 -8.59 0.30 -7.57
N ASP A 111 -9.33 -0.76 -7.22
CA ASP A 111 -10.48 -1.22 -8.01
C ASP A 111 -11.71 -0.35 -7.70
N THR A 112 -11.89 0.68 -8.53
CA THR A 112 -13.04 1.60 -8.50
C THR A 112 -14.30 1.00 -9.14
N SER A 113 -14.25 -0.20 -9.72
CA SER A 113 -15.40 -0.78 -10.39
C SER A 113 -16.49 -1.16 -9.37
N SER A 114 -17.60 -0.42 -9.39
CA SER A 114 -18.84 -0.72 -8.65
C SER A 114 -19.61 -1.91 -9.25
N ARG A 115 -19.05 -2.57 -10.27
CA ARG A 115 -19.64 -3.76 -10.88
C ARG A 115 -19.50 -4.89 -9.88
N LYS A 116 -20.60 -5.28 -9.24
CA LYS A 116 -20.77 -6.51 -8.45
C LYS A 116 -20.43 -7.73 -9.32
N ARG A 117 -19.14 -7.99 -9.58
CA ARG A 117 -18.71 -9.32 -9.95
C ARG A 117 -19.00 -10.18 -8.74
N ARG A 118 -19.92 -11.13 -8.89
CA ARG A 118 -20.09 -12.24 -7.94
C ARG A 118 -18.73 -12.94 -7.83
N GLN A 119 -17.89 -12.50 -6.90
CA GLN A 119 -16.63 -13.16 -6.58
C GLN A 119 -16.91 -14.14 -5.45
N LEU A 120 -16.37 -15.34 -5.63
CA LEU A 120 -16.38 -16.42 -4.66
C LEU A 120 -15.79 -15.87 -3.35
N ASN A 121 -16.55 -15.92 -2.25
CA ASN A 121 -16.11 -15.62 -0.88
C ASN A 121 -16.12 -14.15 -0.38
N ASN A 122 -16.91 -13.24 -0.96
CA ASN A 122 -17.10 -11.84 -0.50
C ASN A 122 -15.83 -10.95 -0.46
N ALA A 123 -14.65 -11.49 -0.74
CA ALA A 123 -13.41 -10.74 -0.83
C ALA A 123 -13.39 -9.89 -2.10
N LYS A 124 -13.16 -8.59 -1.98
CA LYS A 124 -13.07 -7.64 -3.10
C LYS A 124 -11.60 -7.31 -3.35
N LEU A 125 -11.14 -7.37 -4.61
CA LEU A 125 -9.86 -6.78 -4.98
C LEU A 125 -9.88 -5.29 -4.61
N ILE A 126 -8.98 -4.86 -3.74
CA ILE A 126 -8.88 -3.46 -3.34
C ILE A 126 -7.79 -2.74 -4.09
N CYS A 127 -6.62 -3.37 -4.25
CA CYS A 127 -5.44 -2.74 -4.81
C CYS A 127 -4.62 -3.76 -5.60
N THR A 128 -4.03 -3.30 -6.70
CA THR A 128 -2.92 -3.98 -7.39
C THR A 128 -1.67 -3.11 -7.34
N ARG A 129 -0.52 -3.70 -7.00
CA ARG A 129 0.81 -3.10 -7.04
C ARG A 129 1.69 -3.85 -8.01
N THR A 130 2.50 -3.13 -8.75
CA THR A 130 3.52 -3.71 -9.62
C THR A 130 4.86 -3.12 -9.23
N ASP A 131 5.76 -3.96 -8.77
CA ASP A 131 7.15 -3.58 -8.50
C ASP A 131 7.84 -3.26 -9.82
N ARG A 132 8.47 -2.08 -9.91
CA ARG A 132 9.08 -1.61 -11.17
C ARG A 132 10.32 -2.43 -11.55
N SER A 133 11.02 -2.91 -10.53
CA SER A 133 12.32 -3.56 -10.61
C SER A 133 12.23 -4.96 -11.24
N ASN A 134 11.20 -5.73 -10.89
CA ASN A 134 11.03 -7.15 -11.23
C ASN A 134 9.70 -7.44 -11.96
N LYS A 135 8.84 -6.42 -12.15
CA LYS A 135 7.50 -6.53 -12.74
C LYS A 135 6.58 -7.52 -12.02
N ILE A 136 6.84 -7.80 -10.73
CA ILE A 136 5.98 -8.66 -9.93
C ILE A 136 4.71 -7.90 -9.59
N GLU A 137 3.56 -8.49 -9.92
CA GLU A 137 2.25 -7.98 -9.56
C GLU A 137 1.80 -8.58 -8.22
N THR A 138 1.55 -7.72 -7.25
CA THR A 138 0.98 -8.04 -5.94
C THR A 138 -0.44 -7.49 -5.84
N ARG A 139 -1.40 -8.34 -5.48
CA ARG A 139 -2.82 -7.98 -5.33
C ARG A 139 -3.23 -8.07 -3.87
N PHE A 140 -4.10 -7.14 -3.49
CA PHE A 140 -4.65 -7.03 -2.15
C PHE A 140 -6.17 -7.23 -2.24
N TYR A 141 -6.70 -8.15 -1.44
CA TYR A 141 -8.13 -8.45 -1.39
C TYR A 141 -8.64 -8.18 0.01
N ALA A 142 -9.76 -7.47 0.13
CA ALA A 142 -10.40 -7.18 1.40
C ALA A 142 -11.70 -7.97 1.56
N GLU A 143 -11.81 -8.69 2.67
CA GLU A 143 -13.02 -9.38 3.12
C GLU A 143 -13.58 -8.62 4.34
N PRO A 144 -14.79 -8.03 4.26
CA PRO A 144 -15.39 -7.33 5.39
C PRO A 144 -15.48 -8.23 6.63
N ALA A 145 -15.09 -7.70 7.79
CA ALA A 145 -15.03 -8.48 9.03
C ALA A 145 -15.60 -7.72 10.25
N PRO A 146 -16.84 -7.18 10.17
CA PRO A 146 -17.38 -6.19 11.12
C PRO A 146 -17.52 -6.68 12.57
N THR A 147 -17.55 -7.99 12.81
CA THR A 147 -17.62 -8.58 14.15
C THR A 147 -16.26 -9.05 14.67
N ALA A 148 -15.28 -9.22 13.79
CA ALA A 148 -13.96 -9.74 14.12
C ALA A 148 -12.88 -8.65 14.19
N ILE A 149 -13.08 -7.53 13.49
CA ILE A 149 -12.18 -6.39 13.47
C ILE A 149 -12.94 -5.19 14.04
N ILE A 150 -12.44 -4.63 15.14
CA ILE A 150 -13.00 -3.43 15.78
C ILE A 150 -12.40 -2.17 15.18
N ASP A 151 -13.06 -1.03 15.39
CA ASP A 151 -12.49 0.26 15.04
C ASP A 151 -11.19 0.52 15.83
N GLY A 152 -10.11 0.81 15.11
CA GLY A 152 -8.80 1.12 15.66
C GLY A 152 -8.45 2.61 15.62
N SER A 153 -9.39 3.47 15.24
CA SER A 153 -9.17 4.91 15.04
C SER A 153 -8.53 5.60 16.26
N GLU A 154 -8.92 5.20 17.47
CA GLU A 154 -8.35 5.67 18.74
C GLU A 154 -6.81 5.50 18.79
N TRP A 155 -6.29 4.39 18.26
CA TRP A 155 -4.87 4.05 18.30
C TRP A 155 -4.15 4.33 16.99
N LYS A 156 -4.72 5.12 16.08
CA LYS A 156 -4.18 5.32 14.71
C LYS A 156 -2.67 5.58 14.71
N TYR A 157 -2.17 6.47 15.58
CA TYR A 157 -0.74 6.78 15.70
C TYR A 157 0.09 5.57 16.16
N GLU A 158 -0.37 4.87 17.20
CA GLU A 158 0.33 3.71 17.73
C GLU A 158 0.32 2.53 16.75
N ILE A 159 -0.76 2.41 15.95
CA ILE A 159 -0.85 1.45 14.85
C ILE A 159 0.18 1.78 13.77
N VAL A 160 0.32 3.04 13.36
CA VAL A 160 1.36 3.44 12.38
C VAL A 160 2.76 3.10 12.92
N ASN A 161 3.03 3.39 14.20
CA ASN A 161 4.29 3.05 14.86
C ASN A 161 4.54 1.53 14.88
N ILE A 162 3.55 0.71 15.24
CA ILE A 162 3.76 -0.74 15.31
C ILE A 162 3.91 -1.37 13.92
N ILE A 163 3.21 -0.85 12.91
CA ILE A 163 3.33 -1.24 11.50
C ILE A 163 4.71 -0.88 10.96
N SER A 164 5.23 0.32 11.24
CA SER A 164 6.53 0.77 10.71
C SER A 164 7.68 -0.15 11.17
N ARG A 165 7.55 -0.77 12.35
CA ARG A 165 8.51 -1.73 12.92
C ARG A 165 8.42 -3.14 12.32
N TRP A 166 7.41 -3.43 11.50
CA TRP A 166 7.25 -4.75 10.90
C TRP A 166 8.44 -5.12 10.00
N ASP A 167 8.91 -6.36 10.16
CA ASP A 167 9.92 -6.97 9.30
C ASP A 167 9.56 -8.44 9.02
N ASN A 168 9.90 -8.95 7.83
CA ASN A 168 9.53 -10.30 7.44
C ASN A 168 10.25 -11.41 8.21
N SER A 169 11.35 -11.10 8.94
CA SER A 169 12.00 -12.06 9.83
C SER A 169 11.09 -12.60 10.95
N TYR A 170 9.98 -11.93 11.25
CA TYR A 170 8.96 -12.41 12.20
C TYR A 170 8.07 -13.54 11.64
N LEU A 171 8.07 -13.79 10.33
CA LEU A 171 7.27 -14.84 9.71
C LEU A 171 7.88 -16.22 10.00
N VAL A 172 7.22 -16.98 10.88
CA VAL A 172 7.60 -18.35 11.23
C VAL A 172 6.40 -19.30 11.17
N ASN A 173 6.63 -20.61 11.16
CA ASN A 173 5.56 -21.58 10.98
C ASN A 173 4.69 -21.79 12.23
N GLN A 174 5.18 -21.40 13.40
CA GLN A 174 4.49 -21.53 14.68
C GLN A 174 3.77 -20.24 15.07
N ALA A 175 2.66 -20.37 15.78
CA ALA A 175 1.99 -19.21 16.38
C ALA A 175 2.93 -18.51 17.39
N ARG A 176 2.93 -17.18 17.36
CA ARG A 176 3.75 -16.33 18.24
C ARG A 176 2.93 -15.09 18.58
N SER A 177 2.83 -14.77 19.87
CA SER A 177 2.23 -13.52 20.32
C SER A 177 3.32 -12.50 20.62
N GLN A 178 2.96 -11.21 20.65
CA GLN A 178 3.84 -10.12 21.05
C GLN A 178 5.10 -10.02 20.17
N LEU A 179 4.97 -10.28 18.87
CA LEU A 179 6.07 -10.15 17.91
C LEU A 179 6.63 -8.73 17.92
N ILE A 180 5.71 -7.77 17.96
CA ILE A 180 5.98 -6.36 18.19
C ILE A 180 4.93 -5.89 19.17
N THR A 181 5.34 -5.18 20.22
CA THR A 181 4.44 -4.71 21.28
C THR A 181 4.72 -3.25 21.58
N THR A 182 3.67 -2.53 21.92
CA THR A 182 3.63 -1.18 22.48
C THR A 182 2.76 -1.20 23.75
N GLU A 183 2.45 -0.05 24.33
CA GLU A 183 1.62 0.01 25.53
C GLU A 183 0.22 -0.58 25.28
N ASN A 184 -0.47 -0.11 24.24
CA ASN A 184 -1.85 -0.45 23.97
C ASN A 184 -2.02 -1.53 22.90
N LEU A 185 -0.99 -1.85 22.12
CA LEU A 185 -1.11 -2.75 20.96
C LEU A 185 -0.01 -3.82 20.91
N ARG A 186 -0.30 -4.89 20.17
CA ARG A 186 0.68 -5.88 19.76
C ARG A 186 0.38 -6.45 18.38
N ILE A 187 1.40 -6.93 17.69
CA ILE A 187 1.27 -7.79 16.52
C ILE A 187 1.43 -9.24 16.96
N ASP A 188 0.44 -10.05 16.63
CA ASP A 188 0.42 -11.49 16.88
C ASP A 188 0.39 -12.25 15.55
N LEU A 189 1.15 -13.34 15.48
CA LEU A 189 1.01 -14.37 14.48
C LEU A 189 0.15 -15.51 15.06
N GLN A 190 -1.08 -15.62 14.60
CA GLN A 190 -2.06 -16.64 15.02
C GLN A 190 -1.74 -18.05 14.47
N GLY A 191 -0.59 -18.21 13.84
CA GLY A 191 -0.17 -19.43 13.13
C GLY A 191 -0.57 -19.42 11.67
N LEU A 192 -0.56 -20.62 11.07
CA LEU A 192 -0.86 -20.83 9.66
C LEU A 192 -2.33 -21.21 9.49
N CYS A 193 -3.01 -20.59 8.53
CA CYS A 193 -4.36 -20.97 8.10
C CYS A 193 -4.38 -21.39 6.63
N VAL A 194 -5.28 -22.30 6.27
CA VAL A 194 -5.47 -22.75 4.88
C VAL A 194 -6.68 -22.05 4.28
N ARG A 195 -6.52 -21.47 3.09
CA ARG A 195 -7.61 -20.95 2.26
C ARG A 195 -7.36 -21.31 0.80
N ASN A 196 -8.35 -21.84 0.11
CA ASN A 196 -8.25 -22.26 -1.31
C ASN A 196 -7.00 -23.12 -1.59
N ASN A 197 -6.72 -24.11 -0.73
CA ASN A 197 -5.54 -24.98 -0.78
C ASN A 197 -4.18 -24.28 -0.63
N GLN A 198 -4.15 -22.98 -0.34
CA GLN A 198 -2.94 -22.21 -0.05
C GLN A 198 -2.81 -21.95 1.46
N ARG A 199 -1.58 -22.02 1.98
CA ARG A 199 -1.28 -21.67 3.38
C ARG A 199 -0.92 -20.19 3.49
N TYR A 200 -1.45 -19.56 4.53
CA TYR A 200 -1.20 -18.17 4.86
C TYR A 200 -0.75 -18.02 6.30
N TYR A 201 0.22 -17.14 6.54
CA TYR A 201 0.46 -16.54 7.85
C TYR A 201 -0.73 -15.66 8.22
N ASN A 202 -1.32 -15.89 9.39
CA ASN A 202 -2.44 -15.12 9.91
C ASN A 202 -1.94 -14.12 10.95
N LEU A 203 -1.71 -12.88 10.53
CA LEU A 203 -1.22 -11.82 11.39
C LEU A 203 -2.37 -10.92 11.86
N GLN A 204 -2.29 -10.48 13.11
CA GLN A 204 -3.28 -9.59 13.72
C GLN A 204 -2.61 -8.49 14.53
N ILE A 205 -3.12 -7.27 14.42
CA ILE A 205 -2.85 -6.21 15.40
C ILE A 205 -3.97 -6.27 16.44
N GLN A 206 -3.61 -6.44 17.70
CA GLN A 206 -4.56 -6.59 18.80
C GLN A 206 -4.31 -5.57 19.90
N VAL A 207 -5.40 -5.13 20.56
CA VAL A 207 -5.34 -4.28 21.76
C VAL A 207 -4.86 -5.10 22.97
N ASN A 208 -3.96 -4.53 23.76
CA ASN A 208 -3.40 -5.06 25.00
C ASN A 208 -4.36 -4.90 26.18
N ARG A 209 -5.56 -5.48 26.03
CA ARG A 209 -6.54 -5.54 27.10
C ARG A 209 -7.16 -6.92 27.22
N PRO A 210 -7.64 -7.31 28.40
CA PRO A 210 -8.41 -8.53 28.56
C PRO A 210 -9.58 -8.55 27.58
N ARG A 211 -9.69 -9.63 26.83
CA ARG A 211 -10.80 -9.84 25.92
C ARG A 211 -12.05 -10.16 26.73
N GLN A 212 -13.12 -9.40 26.53
CA GLN A 212 -14.44 -9.76 27.05
C GLN A 212 -15.04 -10.87 26.18
N SER A 213 -15.83 -11.76 26.79
CA SER A 213 -16.50 -12.82 26.03
C SER A 213 -17.36 -12.22 24.91
N GLY A 214 -17.27 -12.79 23.72
CA GLY A 214 -18.02 -12.34 22.54
C GLY A 214 -17.49 -11.06 21.87
N THR A 215 -16.49 -10.37 22.41
CA THR A 215 -15.89 -9.18 21.77
C THR A 215 -14.59 -9.52 21.06
N SER A 216 -14.12 -8.65 20.15
CA SER A 216 -12.79 -8.74 19.55
C SER A 216 -11.90 -7.62 20.07
N THR A 217 -10.59 -7.89 20.11
CA THR A 217 -9.54 -6.89 20.35
C THR A 217 -8.71 -6.63 19.10
N THR A 218 -9.04 -7.26 17.97
CA THR A 218 -8.28 -7.13 16.72
C THR A 218 -8.67 -5.85 16.01
N VAL A 219 -7.71 -4.97 15.72
CA VAL A 219 -7.91 -3.72 14.97
C VAL A 219 -7.48 -3.83 13.50
N ALA A 220 -6.67 -4.83 13.16
CA ALA A 220 -6.29 -5.16 11.80
C ALA A 220 -5.92 -6.64 11.68
N GLN A 221 -6.21 -7.26 10.55
CA GLN A 221 -5.87 -8.65 10.26
C GLN A 221 -5.40 -8.81 8.81
N VAL A 222 -4.23 -9.42 8.63
CA VAL A 222 -3.66 -9.68 7.31
C VAL A 222 -3.30 -11.14 7.11
N LEU A 223 -3.52 -11.63 5.88
CA LEU A 223 -3.17 -12.99 5.46
C LEU A 223 -2.07 -12.93 4.41
N ILE A 224 -0.90 -13.48 4.74
CA ILE A 224 0.29 -13.43 3.88
C ILE A 224 0.62 -14.84 3.39
N PRO A 225 0.69 -15.08 2.07
CA PRO A 225 0.95 -16.41 1.52
C PRO A 225 2.31 -16.94 1.97
N GLN A 226 2.35 -18.19 2.44
CA GLN A 226 3.57 -18.79 2.96
C GLN A 226 4.68 -18.96 1.89
N ASN A 227 4.28 -19.19 0.65
CA ASN A 227 5.16 -19.58 -0.45
C ASN A 227 5.38 -18.46 -1.48
N ALA A 228 5.14 -17.20 -1.09
CA ALA A 228 5.44 -16.06 -1.95
C ALA A 228 6.39 -15.11 -1.22
N ASP A 229 7.33 -14.56 -1.98
CA ASP A 229 8.22 -13.51 -1.48
C ASP A 229 7.48 -12.18 -1.51
N VAL A 230 6.76 -11.87 -0.42
CA VAL A 230 6.01 -10.62 -0.27
C VAL A 230 6.87 -9.62 0.49
N PRO A 231 7.32 -8.51 -0.12
CA PRO A 231 8.11 -7.49 0.56
C PRO A 231 7.48 -6.96 1.84
N SER A 232 8.29 -6.66 2.88
CA SER A 232 7.81 -6.11 4.15
C SER A 232 6.91 -4.87 3.98
N ARG A 233 7.20 -4.01 2.99
CA ARG A 233 6.37 -2.85 2.64
C ARG A 233 4.93 -3.20 2.27
N TYR A 234 4.71 -4.36 1.65
CA TYR A 234 3.37 -4.82 1.26
C TYR A 234 2.61 -5.43 2.43
N ILE A 235 3.29 -6.04 3.38
CA ILE A 235 2.66 -6.45 4.64
C ILE A 235 2.24 -5.22 5.45
N ARG A 236 3.11 -4.19 5.53
CA ARG A 236 2.77 -2.90 6.15
C ARG A 236 1.55 -2.26 5.50
N ARG A 237 1.53 -2.18 4.16
CA ARG A 237 0.39 -1.71 3.38
C ARG A 237 -0.87 -2.50 3.68
N ALA A 238 -0.81 -3.83 3.70
CA ALA A 238 -1.96 -4.68 3.98
C ALA A 238 -2.58 -4.38 5.36
N PHE A 239 -1.77 -4.12 6.38
CA PHE A 239 -2.28 -3.74 7.70
C PHE A 239 -3.02 -2.39 7.67
N THR A 240 -2.50 -1.44 6.90
CA THR A 240 -3.13 -0.11 6.73
C THR A 240 -4.46 -0.20 6.01
N GLU A 241 -4.51 -0.98 4.93
CA GLU A 241 -5.76 -1.23 4.22
C GLU A 241 -6.75 -1.96 5.13
N SER A 242 -6.28 -2.91 5.95
CA SER A 242 -7.12 -3.62 6.91
C SER A 242 -7.72 -2.69 7.97
N LEU A 243 -6.93 -1.76 8.50
CA LEU A 243 -7.38 -0.73 9.43
C LEU A 243 -8.41 0.20 8.78
N ASN A 244 -8.07 0.77 7.62
CA ASN A 244 -8.90 1.76 6.94
C ASN A 244 -10.26 1.20 6.50
N LEU A 245 -10.29 -0.08 6.12
CA LEU A 245 -11.49 -0.75 5.62
C LEU A 245 -12.22 -1.57 6.69
N GLN A 246 -11.66 -1.70 7.90
CA GLN A 246 -12.12 -2.64 8.94
C GLN A 246 -12.37 -4.04 8.36
N ALA A 247 -11.43 -4.50 7.55
CA ALA A 247 -11.55 -5.70 6.74
C ALA A 247 -10.31 -6.59 6.90
N ARG A 248 -10.48 -7.91 6.74
CA ARG A 248 -9.36 -8.82 6.63
C ARG A 248 -8.74 -8.64 5.25
N VAL A 249 -7.44 -8.35 5.20
CA VAL A 249 -6.73 -8.16 3.92
C VAL A 249 -5.85 -9.35 3.62
N SER A 250 -6.06 -10.01 2.49
CA SER A 250 -5.14 -11.04 1.97
C SER A 250 -4.27 -10.48 0.86
N VAL A 251 -3.01 -10.89 0.85
CA VAL A 251 -2.05 -10.56 -0.21
C VAL A 251 -1.90 -11.77 -1.13
N GLU A 252 -1.86 -11.53 -2.44
CA GLU A 252 -1.53 -12.52 -3.45
C GLU A 252 -0.38 -11.98 -4.31
N GLY A 253 0.74 -12.69 -4.37
CA GLY A 253 1.82 -12.40 -5.32
C GLY A 253 1.78 -13.43 -6.44
N ASN A 254 1.97 -13.01 -7.69
CA ASN A 254 2.27 -13.96 -8.76
C ASN A 254 3.68 -14.53 -8.55
N GLN A 255 3.81 -15.85 -8.66
CA GLN A 255 5.08 -16.57 -8.73
C GLN A 255 5.77 -16.34 -10.07
#